data_AF-A0A0J7NNG7-F1
#
_entry.id   AF-A0A0J7NNG7-F1
#
_cell.length_a   1.000
_cell.length_b   1.000
_cell.length_c   1.000
_cell.angle_alpha   90.00
_cell.angle_beta   90.00
_cell.angle_gamma   90.00
#
_symmetry.space_group_name_H-M   'P 1'
#
loop_
_entity.id
_entity.type
_entity.pdbx_description
1 polymer ?
#
loop_
_entity_poly.entity_id
_entity_poly.type
_entity_poly.pdbx_seq_one_letter_code
_entity_poly.pdbx_strand_id
1 'polypeptide(L)'
;MTCVKFIPWDGKVKDFLLIWPIMYPKGCWSFVGKFGGAQILSLEPPDEKGPNCLENEGRAIHELMHALGIFHEHSRADRDTYINVHYENIIPGFRSNFNKQSPENATYSYEYGYDSIMHYGNYFFSVDSMKPTLTPKTPGVTIGQRKAMSKTDCLKLNNLYGCLDKPEEARIYHNICKALGL
;
A
#
# COMPACT_ATOMS: atom_id res chain seq x y z
N MET A 1 7.44 -4.40 13.28
CA MET A 1 6.15 -5.09 13.01
C MET A 1 6.33 -6.38 12.21
N THR A 2 7.38 -6.49 11.39
CA THR A 2 7.65 -7.71 10.59
C THR A 2 9.07 -8.24 10.77
N CYS A 3 9.40 -9.38 10.15
CA CYS A 3 10.78 -9.88 10.07
C CYS A 3 11.63 -9.22 8.97
N VAL A 4 11.02 -8.40 8.11
CA VAL A 4 11.72 -7.68 7.04
C VAL A 4 12.62 -6.60 7.63
N LYS A 5 13.85 -6.52 7.13
CA LYS A 5 14.84 -5.52 7.55
C LYS A 5 15.37 -4.78 6.32
N PHE A 6 15.26 -3.46 6.34
CA PHE A 6 16.00 -2.61 5.41
C PHE A 6 17.41 -2.42 5.94
N ILE A 7 18.40 -2.65 5.09
CA ILE A 7 19.82 -2.44 5.39
C ILE A 7 20.39 -1.41 4.40
N PRO A 8 21.30 -0.53 4.83
CA PRO A 8 22.00 0.36 3.92
C PRO A 8 22.69 -0.43 2.81
N TRP A 9 22.60 0.09 1.58
CA TRP A 9 23.24 -0.54 0.42
C TRP A 9 24.77 -0.56 0.59
N ASP A 10 25.39 -1.71 0.36
CA ASP A 10 26.82 -1.94 0.57
C ASP A 10 27.68 -1.63 -0.67
N GLY A 11 27.07 -1.15 -1.75
CA GLY A 11 27.71 -0.89 -3.04
C GLY A 11 27.93 -2.15 -3.90
N LYS A 12 27.53 -3.34 -3.43
CA LYS A 12 27.82 -4.63 -4.09
C LYS A 12 26.56 -5.40 -4.47
N VAL A 13 25.54 -5.40 -3.61
CA VAL A 13 24.29 -6.11 -3.91
C VAL A 13 23.62 -5.47 -5.14
N LYS A 14 23.22 -6.30 -6.10
CA LYS A 14 22.68 -5.84 -7.38
C LYS A 14 21.31 -5.21 -7.24
N ASP A 15 20.50 -5.76 -6.34
CA ASP A 15 19.10 -5.39 -6.17
C ASP A 15 18.97 -4.50 -4.93
N PHE A 16 18.48 -3.28 -5.12
CA PHE A 16 18.32 -2.32 -4.03
C PHE A 16 17.22 -1.31 -4.33
N LEU A 17 16.65 -0.74 -3.27
CA LEU A 17 15.78 0.41 -3.38
C LEU A 17 16.62 1.68 -3.43
N LEU A 18 16.44 2.46 -4.49
CA LEU A 18 16.91 3.82 -4.56
C LEU A 18 15.78 4.74 -4.10
N ILE A 19 15.78 5.07 -2.81
CA ILE A 19 14.86 6.04 -2.23
C ILE A 19 15.42 7.43 -2.54
N TRP A 20 14.85 8.07 -3.56
CA TRP A 20 15.41 9.32 -4.08
C TRP A 20 14.32 10.39 -4.24
N PRO A 21 14.58 11.63 -3.78
CA PRO A 21 13.73 12.74 -4.12
C PRO A 21 13.99 13.09 -5.58
N ILE A 22 13.06 12.68 -6.46
CA ILE A 22 12.90 13.07 -7.88
C ILE A 22 13.52 12.09 -8.89
N MET A 23 12.67 11.22 -9.42
CA MET A 23 12.69 10.70 -10.79
C MET A 23 11.28 10.88 -11.36
N TYR A 24 11.13 11.27 -12.63
CA TYR A 24 9.80 11.37 -13.24
C TYR A 24 9.14 9.98 -13.31
N PRO A 25 7.82 9.86 -13.06
CA PRO A 25 6.87 10.94 -12.76
C PRO A 25 6.96 11.49 -11.32
N LYS A 26 6.54 12.74 -11.12
CA LYS A 26 6.42 13.34 -9.77
C LYS A 26 5.34 12.62 -8.94
N GLY A 27 5.43 12.74 -7.62
CA GLY A 27 4.53 12.10 -6.66
C GLY A 27 5.16 10.94 -5.89
N CYS A 28 4.31 10.26 -5.11
CA CYS A 28 4.67 9.10 -4.31
C CYS A 28 4.35 7.85 -5.11
N TRP A 29 5.35 7.01 -5.37
CA TRP A 29 5.15 5.74 -6.06
C TRP A 29 6.33 4.79 -5.85
N SER A 30 6.05 3.49 -5.98
CA SER A 30 7.06 2.44 -6.13
C SER A 30 6.58 1.36 -7.09
N PHE A 31 7.52 0.55 -7.56
CA PHE A 31 7.18 -0.72 -8.21
C PHE A 31 6.63 -1.71 -7.19
N VAL A 32 5.77 -2.62 -7.65
CA VAL A 32 5.28 -3.70 -6.78
C VAL A 32 6.26 -4.87 -6.81
N GLY A 33 6.87 -5.15 -5.66
CA GLY A 33 7.83 -6.23 -5.48
C GLY A 33 9.22 -5.95 -6.05
N LYS A 34 10.02 -7.01 -6.12
CA LYS A 34 11.40 -6.96 -6.60
C LYS A 34 11.45 -7.08 -8.12
N PHE A 35 11.74 -5.98 -8.81
CA PHE A 35 11.90 -5.96 -10.26
C PHE A 35 13.29 -6.44 -10.72
N GLY A 36 14.31 -6.23 -9.88
CA GLY A 36 15.71 -6.55 -10.16
C GLY A 36 16.53 -5.31 -10.54
N GLY A 37 17.79 -5.27 -10.10
CA GLY A 37 18.65 -4.10 -10.22
C GLY A 37 18.27 -2.96 -9.26
N ALA A 38 18.71 -1.75 -9.61
CA ALA A 38 18.30 -0.54 -8.91
C ALA A 38 16.82 -0.25 -9.24
N GLN A 39 15.94 -0.27 -8.22
CA GLN A 39 14.53 0.10 -8.39
C GLN A 39 14.21 1.35 -7.56
N ILE A 40 13.53 2.29 -8.19
CA ILE A 40 13.23 3.59 -7.59
C ILE A 40 12.02 3.49 -6.67
N LEU A 41 12.10 4.17 -5.53
CA LEU A 41 10.97 4.53 -4.70
C LEU A 41 10.95 6.06 -4.61
N SER A 42 9.93 6.66 -5.21
CA SER A 42 9.80 8.12 -5.26
C SER A 42 9.03 8.60 -4.03
N LEU A 43 9.66 9.52 -3.29
CA LEU A 43 9.02 10.33 -2.28
C LEU A 43 9.24 11.79 -2.66
N GLU A 44 8.24 12.41 -3.27
CA GLU A 44 8.29 13.82 -3.65
C GLU A 44 8.50 14.70 -2.40
N PRO A 45 9.57 15.50 -2.38
CA PRO A 45 9.87 16.36 -1.24
C PRO A 45 8.85 17.50 -1.12
N PRO A 46 8.74 18.13 0.05
CA PRO A 46 7.93 19.33 0.24
C PRO A 46 8.29 20.43 -0.77
N ASP A 47 7.28 21.17 -1.20
CA ASP A 47 7.44 22.39 -1.99
C ASP A 47 6.52 23.51 -1.46
N GLU A 48 6.42 24.60 -2.21
CA GLU A 48 5.57 25.75 -1.89
C GLU A 48 4.07 25.43 -1.77
N LYS A 49 3.61 24.28 -2.31
CA LYS A 49 2.21 23.85 -2.27
C LYS A 49 1.92 22.94 -1.09
N GLY A 50 2.94 22.38 -0.45
CA GLY A 50 2.78 21.60 0.76
C GLY A 50 3.84 20.50 0.96
N PRO A 51 3.58 19.58 1.90
CA PRO A 51 4.55 18.56 2.30
C PRO A 51 4.70 17.39 1.32
N ASN A 52 3.87 17.31 0.28
CA ASN A 52 3.85 16.25 -0.73
C ASN A 52 3.85 14.84 -0.10
N CYS A 53 4.89 14.03 -0.34
CA CYS A 53 4.97 12.66 0.20
C CYS A 53 5.46 12.59 1.64
N LEU A 54 6.00 13.69 2.19
CA LEU A 54 6.67 13.72 3.49
C LEU A 54 5.86 14.44 4.57
N GLU A 55 4.53 14.47 4.42
CA GLU A 55 3.60 14.99 5.45
C GLU A 55 3.65 14.18 6.74
N ASN A 56 3.78 12.86 6.61
CA ASN A 56 3.97 11.90 7.69
C ASN A 56 4.62 10.62 7.15
N GLU A 57 4.95 9.69 8.03
CA GLU A 57 5.61 8.42 7.68
C GLU A 57 4.70 7.46 6.89
N GLY A 58 3.37 7.59 6.97
CA GLY A 58 2.43 6.64 6.40
C GLY A 58 2.48 6.56 4.87
N ARG A 59 2.77 7.66 4.17
CA ARG A 59 2.99 7.61 2.71
C ARG A 59 4.27 6.85 2.37
N ALA A 60 5.36 7.06 3.11
CA ALA A 60 6.59 6.29 2.92
C ALA A 60 6.37 4.79 3.21
N ILE A 61 5.62 4.46 4.26
CA ILE A 61 5.23 3.07 4.57
C ILE A 61 4.42 2.47 3.42
N HIS A 62 3.46 3.20 2.84
CA HIS A 62 2.68 2.74 1.67
C HIS A 62 3.58 2.39 0.49
N GLU A 63 4.52 3.28 0.13
CA GLU A 63 5.43 3.03 -0.99
C GLU A 63 6.41 1.88 -0.72
N LEU A 64 6.87 1.74 0.53
CA LEU A 64 7.69 0.60 0.93
C LEU A 64 6.89 -0.71 0.87
N MET A 65 5.61 -0.69 1.21
CA MET A 65 4.75 -1.87 1.07
C MET A 65 4.57 -2.29 -0.38
N HIS A 66 4.45 -1.34 -1.33
CA HIS A 66 4.52 -1.67 -2.76
C HIS A 66 5.83 -2.34 -3.10
N ALA A 67 6.98 -1.75 -2.74
CA ALA A 67 8.30 -2.34 -3.01
C ALA A 67 8.47 -3.76 -2.43
N LEU A 68 7.76 -4.06 -1.34
CA LEU A 68 7.72 -5.37 -0.69
C LEU A 68 6.71 -6.35 -1.32
N GLY A 69 5.98 -5.94 -2.36
CA GLY A 69 5.10 -6.81 -3.15
C GLY A 69 3.62 -6.70 -2.81
N ILE A 70 3.19 -5.73 -2.01
CA ILE A 70 1.79 -5.58 -1.63
C ILE A 70 1.08 -4.64 -2.61
N PHE A 71 0.07 -5.16 -3.33
CA PHE A 71 -0.84 -4.36 -4.16
C PHE A 71 -1.86 -3.57 -3.33
N HIS A 72 -2.55 -2.61 -3.98
CA HIS A 72 -3.62 -1.85 -3.33
C HIS A 72 -4.80 -2.72 -2.91
N GLU A 73 -5.38 -2.47 -1.73
CA GLU A 73 -6.50 -3.25 -1.21
C GLU A 73 -7.77 -3.11 -2.07
N HIS A 74 -8.02 -1.93 -2.66
CA HIS A 74 -9.16 -1.70 -3.57
C HIS A 74 -9.02 -2.45 -4.91
N SER A 75 -7.84 -2.98 -5.21
CA SER A 75 -7.57 -3.76 -6.42
C SER A 75 -7.74 -5.26 -6.22
N ARG A 76 -8.07 -5.75 -5.03
CA ARG A 76 -8.29 -7.20 -4.81
C ARG A 76 -9.36 -7.77 -5.74
N ALA A 77 -9.21 -9.04 -6.10
CA ALA A 77 -10.17 -9.73 -6.97
C ALA A 77 -11.59 -9.78 -6.38
N ASP A 78 -11.72 -9.81 -5.05
CA ASP A 78 -12.97 -9.87 -4.29
C ASP A 78 -13.52 -8.50 -3.85
N ARG A 79 -12.86 -7.39 -4.25
CA ARG A 79 -13.17 -6.01 -3.78
C ARG A 79 -14.63 -5.58 -4.00
N ASP A 80 -15.28 -6.10 -5.04
CA ASP A 80 -16.68 -5.76 -5.35
C ASP A 80 -17.68 -6.29 -4.30
N THR A 81 -17.26 -7.16 -3.38
CA THR A 81 -18.05 -7.55 -2.20
C THR A 81 -18.06 -6.46 -1.12
N TYR A 82 -17.04 -5.60 -1.10
CA TYR A 82 -16.74 -4.70 0.01
C TYR A 82 -16.91 -3.22 -0.34
N ILE A 83 -16.66 -2.84 -1.59
CA ILE A 83 -16.73 -1.46 -2.08
C ILE A 83 -17.52 -1.36 -3.38
N ASN A 84 -18.04 -0.17 -3.68
CA ASN A 84 -18.47 0.22 -5.02
C ASN A 84 -17.40 1.12 -5.65
N VAL A 85 -17.13 0.90 -6.93
CA VAL A 85 -16.26 1.75 -7.76
C VAL A 85 -17.13 2.54 -8.73
N HIS A 86 -17.08 3.86 -8.64
CA HIS A 86 -17.87 4.80 -9.44
C HIS A 86 -17.06 5.28 -10.65
N TYR A 87 -16.99 4.47 -11.70
CA TYR A 87 -16.14 4.72 -12.87
C TYR A 87 -16.43 6.03 -13.62
N GLU A 88 -17.68 6.50 -13.53
CA GLU A 88 -18.14 7.80 -14.03
C GLU A 88 -17.52 8.99 -13.29
N ASN A 89 -17.13 8.80 -12.03
CA ASN A 89 -16.49 9.83 -11.21
C ASN A 89 -14.95 9.81 -11.36
N ILE A 90 -14.37 8.82 -12.04
CA ILE A 90 -12.92 8.70 -12.19
C ILE A 90 -12.44 9.49 -13.42
N ILE A 91 -11.35 10.25 -13.26
CA ILE A 91 -10.67 10.94 -14.36
C ILE A 91 -10.36 9.90 -15.47
N PRO A 92 -10.79 10.10 -16.73
CA PRO A 92 -10.73 9.06 -17.76
C PRO A 92 -9.36 8.38 -17.94
N GLY A 93 -8.26 9.16 -17.85
CA GLY A 93 -6.89 8.64 -17.96
C GLY A 93 -6.40 7.78 -16.79
N PHE A 94 -7.12 7.76 -15.66
CA PHE A 94 -6.75 7.03 -14.44
C PHE A 94 -7.67 5.84 -14.13
N ARG A 95 -8.62 5.51 -15.01
CA ARG A 95 -9.57 4.39 -14.79
C ARG A 95 -8.86 3.03 -14.61
N SER A 96 -7.72 2.84 -15.27
CA SER A 96 -6.91 1.62 -15.13
C SER A 96 -6.35 1.42 -13.71
N ASN A 97 -6.17 2.48 -12.91
CA ASN A 97 -5.74 2.38 -11.51
C ASN A 97 -6.77 1.67 -10.61
N PHE A 98 -7.99 1.48 -11.11
CA PHE A 98 -9.08 0.80 -10.43
C PHE A 98 -9.32 -0.61 -11.00
N ASN A 99 -8.45 -1.11 -11.88
CA ASN A 99 -8.53 -2.49 -12.34
C ASN A 99 -8.27 -3.45 -11.18
N LYS A 100 -8.96 -4.59 -11.21
CA LYS A 100 -8.70 -5.67 -10.26
C LYS A 100 -7.42 -6.39 -10.65
N GLN A 101 -6.65 -6.78 -9.66
CA GLN A 101 -5.55 -7.72 -9.79
C GLN A 101 -6.11 -9.13 -9.92
N SER A 102 -5.27 -10.03 -10.45
CA SER A 102 -5.62 -11.44 -10.48
C SER A 102 -5.70 -12.00 -9.05
N PRO A 103 -6.50 -13.05 -8.81
CA PRO A 103 -6.55 -13.71 -7.50
C PRO A 103 -5.17 -14.13 -7.00
N GLU A 104 -4.29 -14.59 -7.89
CA GLU A 104 -2.94 -15.03 -7.54
C GLU A 104 -2.08 -13.90 -6.98
N ASN A 105 -2.30 -12.66 -7.44
CA ASN A 105 -1.52 -11.49 -7.03
C ASN A 105 -2.08 -10.79 -5.78
N ALA A 106 -3.38 -10.92 -5.50
CA ALA A 106 -4.05 -10.09 -4.48
C ALA A 106 -4.97 -10.84 -3.52
N THR A 107 -5.20 -12.14 -3.71
CA THR A 107 -5.92 -12.96 -2.73
C THR A 107 -4.96 -13.37 -1.62
N TYR A 108 -4.77 -12.45 -0.68
CA TYR A 108 -4.17 -12.79 0.59
C TYR A 108 -5.15 -13.67 1.39
N SER A 109 -4.65 -14.60 2.18
CA SER A 109 -5.44 -15.43 3.12
C SER A 109 -6.06 -14.63 4.29
N TYR A 110 -6.20 -13.31 4.14
CA TYR A 110 -6.66 -12.37 5.13
C TYR A 110 -7.86 -11.58 4.62
N GLU A 111 -8.72 -11.17 5.56
CA GLU A 111 -9.92 -10.37 5.31
C GLU A 111 -9.60 -9.06 4.59
N TYR A 112 -10.64 -8.48 3.98
CA TYR A 112 -10.56 -7.19 3.33
C TYR A 112 -10.34 -6.07 4.36
N GLY A 113 -9.22 -5.38 4.27
CA GLY A 113 -8.84 -4.33 5.22
C GLY A 113 -9.22 -2.93 4.75
N TYR A 114 -10.40 -2.42 5.12
CA TYR A 114 -10.77 -1.02 4.82
C TYR A 114 -9.80 0.00 5.42
N ASP A 115 -9.22 -0.35 6.57
CA ASP A 115 -8.20 0.39 7.31
C ASP A 115 -6.78 0.13 6.79
N SER A 116 -6.61 -0.73 5.77
CA SER A 116 -5.31 -0.98 5.17
C SER A 116 -4.67 0.33 4.69
N ILE A 117 -3.39 0.50 5.00
CA ILE A 117 -2.62 1.63 4.48
C ILE A 117 -2.53 1.56 2.95
N MET A 118 -2.77 0.38 2.36
CA MET A 118 -2.79 0.13 0.92
C MET A 118 -4.15 0.41 0.28
N HIS A 119 -5.17 0.80 1.04
CA HIS A 119 -6.47 1.18 0.49
C HIS A 119 -6.46 2.63 -0.03
N TYR A 120 -7.08 2.89 -1.19
CA TYR A 120 -7.33 4.25 -1.67
C TYR A 120 -8.44 4.96 -0.87
N GLY A 121 -8.37 6.29 -0.80
CA GLY A 121 -9.44 7.10 -0.22
C GLY A 121 -10.63 7.26 -1.16
N ASN A 122 -11.76 7.72 -0.62
CA ASN A 122 -13.03 7.87 -1.36
C ASN A 122 -12.92 8.74 -2.62
N TYR A 123 -12.03 9.74 -2.64
CA TYR A 123 -11.97 10.76 -3.68
C TYR A 123 -10.71 10.69 -4.55
N PHE A 124 -9.93 9.61 -4.44
CA PHE A 124 -8.70 9.47 -5.22
C PHE A 124 -9.04 9.42 -6.71
N PHE A 125 -8.32 10.20 -7.51
CA PHE A 125 -8.52 10.34 -8.97
C PHE A 125 -9.94 10.76 -9.38
N SER A 126 -10.66 11.49 -8.52
CA SER A 126 -11.99 11.99 -8.87
C SER A 126 -11.92 13.16 -9.85
N VAL A 127 -12.90 13.22 -10.77
CA VAL A 127 -13.13 14.38 -11.64
C VAL A 127 -13.69 15.59 -10.88
N ASP A 128 -14.26 15.36 -9.69
CA ASP A 128 -14.93 16.36 -8.87
C ASP A 128 -14.70 16.02 -7.38
N SER A 129 -14.18 16.97 -6.61
CA SER A 129 -13.84 16.77 -5.19
C SER A 129 -15.02 16.40 -4.31
N MET A 130 -16.26 16.58 -4.79
CA MET A 130 -17.49 16.17 -4.09
C MET A 130 -18.01 14.80 -4.53
N LYS A 131 -17.45 14.19 -5.57
CA LYS A 131 -17.91 12.90 -6.10
C LYS A 131 -16.94 11.79 -5.72
N PRO A 132 -17.33 10.82 -4.89
CA PRO A 132 -16.44 9.73 -4.54
C PRO A 132 -16.23 8.80 -5.74
N THR A 133 -15.00 8.33 -5.93
CA THR A 133 -14.64 7.23 -6.83
C THR A 133 -14.81 5.88 -6.15
N LEU A 134 -14.67 5.82 -4.82
CA LEU A 134 -14.86 4.63 -4.00
C LEU A 134 -15.83 4.88 -2.85
N THR A 135 -16.72 3.92 -2.58
CA THR A 135 -17.57 3.92 -1.38
C THR A 135 -17.61 2.55 -0.74
N PRO A 136 -17.38 2.42 0.58
CA PRO A 136 -17.63 1.18 1.31
C PRO A 136 -19.10 0.77 1.24
N LYS A 137 -19.36 -0.53 1.08
CA LYS A 137 -20.71 -1.09 1.18
C LYS A 137 -21.20 -1.21 2.64
N THR A 138 -20.25 -1.34 3.57
CA THR A 138 -20.54 -1.39 5.00
C THR A 138 -20.74 0.03 5.55
N PRO A 139 -21.90 0.35 6.16
CA PRO A 139 -22.17 1.66 6.71
C PRO A 139 -21.17 2.06 7.81
N GLY A 140 -20.77 3.34 7.84
CA GLY A 140 -19.91 3.90 8.89
C GLY A 140 -18.41 3.55 8.79
N VAL A 141 -18.02 2.75 7.80
CA VAL A 141 -16.62 2.41 7.56
C VAL A 141 -15.90 3.52 6.80
N THR A 142 -14.66 3.80 7.17
CA THR A 142 -13.78 4.77 6.49
C THR A 142 -12.65 4.06 5.75
N ILE A 143 -12.11 4.69 4.72
CA ILE A 143 -11.04 4.16 3.86
C ILE A 143 -10.00 5.24 3.55
N GLY A 144 -8.78 4.81 3.20
CA GLY A 144 -7.74 5.71 2.69
C GLY A 144 -6.83 6.34 3.75
N GLN A 145 -6.78 5.76 4.96
CA GLN A 145 -5.86 6.23 5.99
C GLN A 145 -4.39 6.12 5.54
N ARG A 146 -3.56 7.07 5.98
CA ARG A 146 -2.10 7.11 5.76
C ARG A 146 -1.37 7.41 7.06
N LYS A 147 -1.76 6.76 8.16
CA LYS A 147 -1.17 6.93 9.49
C LYS A 147 -0.15 5.84 9.80
N ALA A 148 -0.55 4.57 9.66
CA ALA A 148 0.28 3.42 9.96
C ALA A 148 -0.27 2.15 9.28
N MET A 149 0.46 1.04 9.35
CA MET A 149 -0.06 -0.26 8.90
C MET A 149 -1.22 -0.72 9.78
N SER A 150 -2.26 -1.27 9.17
CA SER A 150 -3.29 -2.01 9.89
C SER A 150 -2.74 -3.33 10.44
N LYS A 151 -3.48 -3.96 11.36
CA LYS A 151 -3.19 -5.34 11.77
C LYS A 151 -3.10 -6.27 10.55
N THR A 152 -3.97 -6.11 9.55
CA THR A 152 -4.00 -7.00 8.38
C THR A 152 -2.80 -6.77 7.45
N ASP A 153 -2.38 -5.53 7.26
CA ASP A 153 -1.16 -5.19 6.49
C ASP A 153 0.07 -5.89 7.07
N CYS A 154 0.22 -5.80 8.40
CA CYS A 154 1.29 -6.44 9.14
C CYS A 154 1.30 -7.96 8.94
N LEU A 155 0.14 -8.59 9.01
CA LEU A 155 0.01 -10.05 8.84
C LEU A 155 0.27 -10.49 7.40
N LYS A 156 -0.27 -9.77 6.41
CA LYS A 156 -0.03 -10.01 4.97
C LYS A 156 1.46 -10.00 4.67
N LEU A 157 2.18 -8.97 5.13
CA LEU A 157 3.61 -8.83 4.88
C LEU A 157 4.42 -9.92 5.61
N ASN A 158 4.07 -10.25 6.86
CA ASN A 158 4.74 -11.33 7.58
C ASN A 158 4.52 -12.70 6.91
N ASN A 159 3.31 -12.97 6.41
CA ASN A 159 3.02 -14.21 5.70
C ASN A 159 3.77 -14.27 4.36
N LEU A 160 3.80 -13.17 3.61
CA LEU A 160 4.50 -13.10 2.31
C LEU A 160 6.00 -13.40 2.44
N TYR A 161 6.63 -12.99 3.54
CA TYR A 161 8.07 -13.17 3.77
C TYR A 161 8.41 -14.37 4.67
N GLY A 162 7.46 -15.28 4.93
CA GLY A 162 7.70 -16.49 5.73
C GLY A 162 7.99 -16.23 7.21
N CYS A 163 7.71 -15.02 7.71
CA CYS A 163 7.93 -14.66 9.12
C CYS A 163 7.04 -15.48 10.08
N LEU A 164 6.00 -16.14 9.56
CA LEU A 164 5.03 -16.94 10.32
C LEU A 164 5.26 -18.45 10.17
N ASP A 165 6.30 -18.88 9.47
CA ASP A 165 6.51 -20.30 9.15
C ASP A 165 6.93 -21.11 10.39
N LYS A 166 7.57 -20.45 11.35
CA LYS A 166 7.93 -21.06 12.64
C LYS A 166 6.89 -20.70 13.71
N PRO A 167 6.33 -21.69 14.45
CA PRO A 167 5.28 -21.45 15.44
C PRO A 167 5.62 -20.40 16.51
N GLU A 168 6.87 -20.38 16.98
CA GLU A 168 7.32 -19.43 18.01
C GLU A 168 7.37 -17.99 17.46
N GLU A 169 7.92 -17.80 16.26
CA GLU A 169 7.99 -16.51 15.57
C GLU A 169 6.60 -16.01 15.19
N ALA A 170 5.73 -16.92 14.71
CA ALA A 170 4.35 -16.60 14.35
C ALA A 170 3.59 -16.00 15.55
N ARG A 171 3.71 -16.59 16.74
CA ARG A 171 3.06 -16.08 17.95
C ARG A 171 3.53 -14.66 18.29
N ILE A 172 4.83 -14.39 18.13
CA ILE A 172 5.41 -13.06 18.37
C ILE A 172 4.82 -12.04 17.39
N TYR A 173 4.86 -12.33 16.08
CA TYR A 173 4.38 -11.40 15.08
C TYR A 173 2.86 -11.20 15.13
N HIS A 174 2.07 -12.23 15.43
CA HIS A 174 0.64 -12.07 15.66
C HIS A 174 0.34 -11.11 16.81
N ASN A 175 1.08 -11.20 17.92
CA ASN A 175 0.92 -10.29 19.05
C ASN A 175 1.35 -8.87 18.70
N ILE A 176 2.48 -8.72 17.99
CA ILE A 176 2.97 -7.41 17.53
C ILE A 176 1.96 -6.75 16.59
N CYS A 177 1.46 -7.48 15.58
CA CYS A 177 0.48 -6.95 14.64
C CYS A 177 -0.84 -6.58 15.34
N LYS A 178 -1.26 -7.36 16.35
CA LYS A 178 -2.46 -7.05 17.15
C LYS A 178 -2.27 -5.81 18.03
N ALA A 179 -1.08 -5.59 18.56
CA ALA A 179 -0.81 -4.50 19.50
C ALA A 179 -0.45 -3.17 18.81
N LEU A 180 0.24 -3.23 17.68
CA LEU A 180 0.78 -2.05 16.99
C LEU A 180 0.08 -1.72 15.67
N GLY A 181 -0.71 -2.65 15.13
CA GLY A 181 -1.57 -2.36 13.99
C GLY A 181 -2.68 -1.41 14.39
N LEU A 182 -3.06 -0.53 13.45
CA LEU A 182 -4.33 0.21 13.55
C LEU A 182 -5.52 -0.74 13.65
#